data_AF-A0A1X3PB64-F1
#
_entry.id   AF-A0A1X3PB64-F1
#
_cell.length_a   1.000
_cell.length_b   1.000
_cell.length_c   1.000
_cell.angle_alpha   90.00
_cell.angle_beta   90.00
_cell.angle_gamma   90.00
#
_symmetry.space_group_name_H-M   'P 1'
#
loop_
_entity.id
_entity.type
_entity.pdbx_description
1 polymer ?
#
loop_
_entity_poly.entity_id
_entity_poly.type
_entity_poly.pdbx_seq_one_letter_code
_entity_poly.pdbx_strand_id
1 'polypeptide(L)'
;MTEQPLQIVHGDLAGNIIDHPVHGLGVLDLSLYRRPVAWAEAVLALDVMGWETGHGGAAVQVGASAEMLGRALAFRLCAELNLGARRLSSPLMDLIPVVRRLADLRGR
;
A
#
# COMPACT_ATOMS: atom_id res chain seq x y z
N MET A 1 5.24 21.51 -0.77
CA MET A 1 4.36 20.33 -0.80
C MET A 1 3.11 20.75 -1.57
N THR A 2 2.95 20.33 -2.82
CA THR A 2 1.72 20.58 -3.58
C THR A 2 0.62 19.72 -3.00
N GLU A 3 -0.51 20.31 -2.63
CA GLU A 3 -1.69 19.53 -2.22
C GLU A 3 -2.12 18.63 -3.38
N GLN A 4 -2.24 17.34 -3.10
CA GLN A 4 -2.78 16.39 -4.06
C GLN A 4 -4.31 16.34 -3.92
N PRO A 5 -5.06 16.29 -5.04
CA PRO A 5 -6.52 16.25 -4.99
C PRO A 5 -7.02 14.98 -4.30
N LEU A 6 -8.04 15.14 -3.47
CA LEU A 6 -8.68 14.02 -2.77
C LEU A 6 -9.73 13.36 -3.66
N GLN A 7 -9.67 12.04 -3.77
CA GLN A 7 -10.61 11.22 -4.54
C GLN A 7 -11.07 10.03 -3.70
N ILE A 8 -12.09 9.31 -4.17
CA ILE A 8 -12.44 8.01 -3.63
C ILE A 8 -11.46 6.99 -4.19
N VAL A 9 -10.72 6.32 -3.30
CA VAL A 9 -9.68 5.35 -3.64
C VAL A 9 -9.86 4.07 -2.85
N HIS A 10 -9.34 2.95 -3.37
CA HIS A 10 -9.36 1.66 -2.70
C HIS A 10 -8.15 1.52 -1.76
N GLY A 11 -8.38 1.21 -0.48
CA GLY A 11 -7.35 1.10 0.55
C GLY A 11 -6.84 -0.32 0.83
N ASP A 12 -7.20 -1.28 -0.02
CA ASP A 12 -6.82 -2.69 0.09
C ASP A 12 -6.86 -3.36 -1.30
N LEU A 13 -6.29 -2.72 -2.33
CA LEU A 13 -6.53 -3.18 -3.72
C LEU A 13 -5.79 -4.48 -4.06
N ALA A 14 -4.65 -4.75 -3.40
CA ALA A 14 -3.92 -5.99 -3.61
C ALA A 14 -4.80 -7.21 -3.26
N GLY A 15 -4.82 -8.21 -4.13
CA GLY A 15 -5.68 -9.40 -3.97
C GLY A 15 -7.17 -9.18 -4.26
N ASN A 16 -7.64 -7.93 -4.39
CA ASN A 16 -9.04 -7.58 -4.65
C ASN A 16 -9.31 -7.22 -6.13
N ILE A 17 -8.42 -7.65 -7.03
CA ILE A 17 -8.60 -7.58 -8.48
C ILE A 17 -8.86 -8.99 -8.98
N ILE A 18 -9.94 -9.17 -9.74
CA ILE A 18 -10.25 -10.42 -10.42
C ILE A 18 -10.16 -10.24 -11.93
N ASP A 19 -9.51 -11.18 -12.61
CA ASP A 19 -9.53 -11.27 -14.07
C ASP A 19 -10.48 -12.40 -14.47
N HIS A 20 -11.64 -12.04 -15.04
CA HIS A 20 -12.64 -13.01 -15.47
C HIS A 20 -12.60 -13.19 -17.00
N PRO A 21 -12.50 -14.43 -17.52
CA PRO A 21 -12.28 -14.67 -18.95
C PRO A 21 -13.38 -14.14 -19.86
N VAL A 22 -14.60 -13.96 -19.35
CA VAL A 22 -15.77 -13.46 -20.12
C VAL A 22 -16.12 -12.00 -19.78
N HIS A 23 -15.81 -11.55 -18.57
CA HIS A 23 -16.33 -10.26 -18.04
C HIS A 23 -15.22 -9.22 -17.85
N GLY A 24 -13.95 -9.61 -18.07
CA GLY A 24 -12.80 -8.74 -17.90
C GLY A 24 -12.42 -8.52 -16.44
N LEU A 25 -11.72 -7.42 -16.18
CA LEU A 25 -11.24 -7.05 -14.86
C LEU A 25 -12.38 -6.55 -13.97
N GLY A 26 -12.45 -7.11 -12.76
CA GLY A 26 -13.33 -6.67 -11.68
C GLY A 26 -12.54 -6.21 -10.45
N VAL A 27 -13.18 -5.39 -9.63
CA VAL A 27 -12.67 -4.98 -8.31
C VAL A 27 -13.67 -5.46 -7.25
N LEU A 28 -13.15 -6.14 -6.24
CA LEU A 28 -13.93 -6.75 -5.14
C LEU A 28 -13.74 -5.95 -3.85
N ASP A 29 -14.53 -6.30 -2.81
CA ASP A 29 -14.35 -5.89 -1.41
C ASP A 29 -13.99 -4.41 -1.20
N LEU A 30 -14.87 -3.55 -1.73
CA LEU A 30 -14.70 -2.10 -1.83
C LEU A 30 -14.38 -1.41 -0.49
N SER A 31 -13.09 -1.32 -0.18
CA SER A 31 -12.54 -0.63 0.98
C SER A 31 -12.24 0.83 0.64
N LEU A 32 -13.29 1.66 0.56
CA LEU A 32 -13.24 3.00 -0.02
C LEU A 32 -12.83 4.08 0.99
N TYR A 33 -11.87 4.93 0.60
CA TYR A 33 -11.39 6.06 1.39
C TYR A 33 -11.32 7.35 0.58
N ARG A 34 -11.53 8.50 1.24
CA ARG A 34 -11.28 9.82 0.64
C ARG A 34 -9.83 10.25 0.89
N ARG A 35 -8.94 10.00 -0.08
CA ARG A 35 -7.48 10.22 0.01
C ARG A 35 -6.88 10.59 -1.35
N PRO A 36 -5.63 11.08 -1.42
CA PRO A 36 -4.91 11.21 -2.68
C PRO A 36 -4.68 9.84 -3.35
N VAL A 37 -4.61 9.81 -4.68
CA VAL A 37 -4.27 8.57 -5.44
C VAL A 37 -2.94 7.99 -5.00
N ALA A 38 -1.92 8.85 -4.79
CA ALA A 38 -0.60 8.43 -4.34
C ALA A 38 -0.63 7.68 -3.00
N TRP A 39 -1.63 7.93 -2.15
CA TRP A 39 -1.82 7.17 -0.91
C TRP A 39 -2.26 5.73 -1.21
N ALA A 40 -3.23 5.53 -2.10
CA ALA A 40 -3.70 4.20 -2.48
C ALA A 40 -2.63 3.42 -3.25
N GLU A 41 -1.87 4.09 -4.11
CA GLU A 41 -0.70 3.52 -4.78
C GLU A 41 0.36 3.06 -3.77
N ALA A 42 0.62 3.86 -2.72
CA ALA A 42 1.55 3.48 -1.66
C ALA A 42 1.04 2.27 -0.85
N VAL A 43 -0.25 2.19 -0.57
CA VAL A 43 -0.86 1.00 0.07
C VAL A 43 -0.68 -0.23 -0.81
N LEU A 44 -1.06 -0.15 -2.09
CA LEU A 44 -0.89 -1.24 -3.06
C LEU A 44 0.57 -1.71 -3.13
N ALA A 45 1.52 -0.79 -3.16
CA ALA A 45 2.95 -1.11 -3.18
C ALA A 45 3.37 -1.92 -1.94
N LEU A 46 2.92 -1.52 -0.75
CA LEU A 46 3.24 -2.17 0.51
C LEU A 46 2.64 -3.58 0.60
N ASP A 47 1.37 -3.73 0.21
CA ASP A 47 0.70 -5.02 0.23
C ASP A 47 1.37 -5.99 -0.75
N VAL A 48 1.66 -5.56 -1.98
CA VAL A 48 2.40 -6.40 -2.95
C VAL A 48 3.78 -6.77 -2.41
N MET A 49 4.52 -5.83 -1.82
CA MET A 49 5.87 -6.12 -1.31
C MET A 49 5.90 -7.14 -0.18
N GLY A 50 4.97 -7.08 0.76
CA GLY A 50 5.02 -7.98 1.91
C GLY A 50 4.26 -9.29 1.72
N TRP A 51 3.24 -9.33 0.86
CA TRP A 51 2.34 -10.48 0.74
C TRP A 51 2.59 -11.27 -0.53
N GLU A 52 2.91 -10.61 -1.64
CA GLU A 52 3.13 -11.27 -2.93
C GLU A 52 4.60 -11.69 -3.07
N THR A 53 4.90 -12.94 -2.74
CA THR A 53 6.25 -13.51 -2.89
C THR A 53 6.76 -13.34 -4.33
N GLY A 54 7.99 -12.86 -4.50
CA GLY A 54 8.65 -12.74 -5.82
C GLY A 54 8.67 -11.33 -6.43
N HIS A 55 8.01 -10.34 -5.83
CA HIS A 55 7.87 -8.99 -6.39
C HIS A 55 8.68 -7.91 -5.66
N GLY A 56 9.91 -8.21 -5.25
CA GLY A 56 10.82 -7.23 -4.63
C GLY A 56 11.09 -5.97 -5.48
N GLY A 57 10.72 -5.97 -6.76
CA GLY A 57 10.76 -4.81 -7.66
C GLY A 57 9.50 -3.92 -7.66
N ALA A 58 8.40 -4.31 -7.01
CA ALA A 58 7.14 -3.56 -7.04
C ALA A 58 7.28 -2.17 -6.40
N ALA A 59 8.05 -2.04 -5.32
CA ALA A 59 8.36 -0.75 -4.69
C ALA A 59 9.00 0.26 -5.66
N VAL A 60 9.77 -0.24 -6.63
CA VAL A 60 10.60 0.58 -7.53
C VAL A 60 9.76 1.17 -8.67
N GLN A 61 8.58 0.63 -8.96
CA GLN A 61 7.70 1.12 -10.02
C GLN A 61 6.67 2.14 -9.53
N VAL A 62 6.36 2.16 -8.24
CA VAL A 62 5.36 3.09 -7.69
C VAL A 62 6.06 4.40 -7.32
N GLY A 63 5.71 5.48 -8.02
CA GLY A 63 6.25 6.83 -7.83
C GLY A 63 5.92 7.47 -6.46
N ALA A 64 5.52 6.69 -5.46
CA ALA A 64 5.19 7.16 -4.13
C ALA A 64 6.39 7.82 -3.44
N SER A 65 6.12 8.88 -2.68
CA SER A 65 7.12 9.48 -1.80
C SER A 65 7.36 8.59 -0.58
N ALA A 66 8.55 8.67 0.02
CA ALA A 66 8.81 7.96 1.27
C ALA A 66 7.84 8.38 2.39
N GLU A 67 7.42 9.65 2.39
CA GLU A 67 6.37 10.15 3.27
C GLU A 67 5.05 9.41 3.06
N MET A 68 4.62 9.25 1.79
CA MET A 68 3.36 8.58 1.47
C MET A 68 3.41 7.09 1.81
N LEU A 69 4.55 6.42 1.55
CA LEU A 69 4.81 5.05 2.01
C LEU A 69 4.74 4.93 3.52
N GLY A 70 5.31 5.87 4.27
CA GLY A 70 5.22 5.89 5.74
C GLY A 70 3.78 6.05 6.24
N ARG A 71 3.01 6.95 5.63
CA ARG A 71 1.59 7.14 5.97
C ARG A 71 0.73 5.91 5.65
N ALA A 72 0.98 5.27 4.50
CA ALA A 72 0.28 4.05 4.10
C ALA A 72 0.64 2.86 5.01
N LEU A 73 1.91 2.69 5.36
CA LEU A 73 2.38 1.64 6.26
C LEU A 73 1.77 1.77 7.66
N ALA A 74 1.76 2.98 8.23
CA ALA A 74 1.12 3.24 9.51
C ALA A 74 -0.37 2.91 9.48
N PHE A 75 -1.08 3.29 8.41
CA PHE A 75 -2.48 2.93 8.23
C PHE A 75 -2.70 1.42 8.22
N ARG A 76 -1.93 0.67 7.42
CA ARG A 76 -2.10 -0.78 7.28
C ARG A 76 -1.82 -1.52 8.57
N LEU A 77 -0.74 -1.16 9.29
CA LEU A 77 -0.46 -1.74 10.60
C LEU A 77 -1.60 -1.47 11.60
N CYS A 78 -2.16 -0.25 11.62
CA CYS A 78 -3.33 0.04 12.45
C CYS A 78 -4.58 -0.74 12.02
N ALA A 79 -4.80 -0.92 10.71
CA ALA A 79 -5.92 -1.68 10.17
C ALA A 79 -5.83 -3.17 10.59
N GLU A 80 -4.65 -3.78 10.49
CA GLU A 80 -4.42 -5.16 10.94
C GLU A 80 -4.67 -5.33 12.45
N LEU A 81 -4.15 -4.40 13.26
CA LEU A 81 -4.39 -4.41 14.71
C LEU A 81 -5.89 -4.32 15.04
N ASN A 82 -6.63 -3.46 14.33
CA ASN A 82 -8.08 -3.30 14.52
C ASN A 82 -8.90 -4.53 14.09
N LEU A 83 -8.42 -5.29 13.09
CA LEU A 83 -9.03 -6.54 12.66
C LEU A 83 -8.71 -7.73 13.58
N GLY A 84 -8.01 -7.49 14.70
CA GLY A 84 -7.73 -8.51 15.71
C GLY A 84 -6.47 -9.31 15.45
N ALA A 85 -5.59 -8.86 14.54
CA ALA A 85 -4.27 -9.47 14.36
C ALA A 85 -3.45 -9.33 15.65
N ARG A 86 -3.39 -10.40 16.45
CA ARG A 86 -2.65 -10.46 17.73
C ARG A 86 -1.14 -10.65 17.59
N ARG A 87 -0.59 -10.64 16.37
CA ARG A 87 0.81 -11.03 16.13
C ARG A 87 1.60 -9.96 15.38
N LEU A 88 2.75 -9.63 15.97
CA LEU A 88 3.85 -8.83 15.44
C LEU A 88 4.59 -9.50 14.25
N SER A 89 3.99 -10.49 13.59
CA SER A 89 4.58 -11.26 12.48
C SER A 89 3.92 -10.92 11.15
N SER A 90 3.52 -9.66 10.99
CA SER A 90 3.02 -9.12 9.73
C SER A 90 4.20 -8.83 8.81
N PRO A 91 4.22 -9.32 7.55
CA PRO A 91 5.28 -8.98 6.59
C PRO A 91 5.48 -7.47 6.35
N LEU A 92 4.56 -6.61 6.80
CA LEU A 92 4.60 -5.15 6.73
C LEU A 92 5.61 -4.62 7.74
N MET A 93 5.79 -5.31 8.87
CA MET A 93 6.80 -4.95 9.87
C MET A 93 8.21 -5.01 9.27
N ASP A 94 8.45 -5.95 8.36
CA ASP A 94 9.73 -6.10 7.65
C ASP A 94 9.97 -4.97 6.64
N LEU A 95 8.94 -4.20 6.28
CA LEU A 95 9.04 -3.03 5.40
C LEU A 95 9.40 -1.74 6.13
N ILE A 96 9.34 -1.70 7.47
CA ILE A 96 9.71 -0.51 8.26
C ILE A 96 11.14 -0.03 7.93
N PRO A 97 12.18 -0.89 7.94
CA PRO A 97 13.54 -0.46 7.58
C PRO A 97 13.66 0.01 6.13
N VAL A 98 12.89 -0.58 5.21
CA VAL A 98 12.90 -0.23 3.78
C VAL A 98 12.35 1.18 3.58
N VAL A 99 11.18 1.49 4.15
CA VAL A 99 10.57 2.81 4.07
C VAL A 99 11.47 3.88 4.70
N ARG A 100 12.11 3.58 5.84
CA ARG A 100 13.08 4.48 6.47
C ARG A 100 14.27 4.77 5.56
N ARG A 101 14.85 3.73 4.95
CA ARG A 101 15.98 3.89 4.02
C ARG A 101 15.61 4.72 2.80
N LEU A 102 14.39 4.55 2.25
CA LEU A 102 13.90 5.36 1.14
C LEU A 102 13.74 6.84 1.52
N ALA A 103 13.35 7.14 2.76
CA ALA A 103 13.30 8.51 3.26
C ALA A 103 14.70 9.13 3.32
N ASP A 104 15.69 8.39 3.83
CA ASP A 104 17.08 8.87 3.97
C ASP A 104 17.78 9.08 2.62
N LEU A 105 17.44 8.29 1.59
CA LEU A 105 18.04 8.39 0.25
C LEU A 105 17.53 9.60 -0.54
N ARG A 106 16.30 10.06 -0.30
CA ARG A 106 15.70 11.21 -1.00
C ARG A 106 15.91 12.55 -0.28
N GLY A 107 16.51 12.52 0.91
CA GLY A 107 16.91 13.72 1.66
C GLY A 107 18.34 14.22 1.36
N ARG A 108 19.05 13.60 0.41
CA ARG A 108 20.33 14.06 -0.15
C ARG A 108 20.12 14.57 -1.57
#